data_AF-A0A3C1CJ14-F1
#
_entry.id   AF-A0A3C1CJ14-F1
#
_cell.length_a   1.000
_cell.length_b   1.000
_cell.length_c   1.000
_cell.angle_alpha   90.00
_cell.angle_beta   90.00
_cell.angle_gamma   90.00
#
_symmetry.space_group_name_H-M   'P 1'
#
loop_
_entity.id
_entity.type
_entity.pdbx_description
1 polymer ?
#
loop_
_entity_poly.entity_id
_entity_poly.type
_entity_poly.pdbx_seq_one_letter_code
_entity_poly.pdbx_strand_id
1 'polypeptide(L)' 'MLHGRAVCIARRPRCEQCVLVDVCPSAPLFLGASSAKRAAKEPPAKQRAPRRAEGDTAAPKRAR' A
#
# COMPACT_ATOMS: atom_id res chain seq x y z
N MET A 1 14.93 5.15 -5.81
CA MET A 1 14.76 4.66 -4.42
C MET A 1 13.69 5.48 -3.71
N LEU A 2 12.55 4.89 -3.31
CA LEU A 2 11.37 5.65 -2.85
C LEU A 2 11.02 5.44 -1.36
N HIS A 3 12.01 5.44 -0.47
CA HIS A 3 11.78 5.21 0.97
C HIS A 3 10.99 6.36 1.63
N GLY A 4 11.25 7.61 1.23
CA GLY A 4 10.63 8.80 1.84
C GLY A 4 9.10 8.83 1.74
N ARG A 5 8.52 8.60 0.55
CA ARG A 5 7.05 8.67 0.38
C ARG A 5 6.31 7.42 0.87
N ALA A 6 6.99 6.27 0.92
CA ALA A 6 6.38 5.01 1.33
C ALA A 6 6.44 4.78 2.84
N VAL A 7 7.57 5.16 3.47
CA VAL A 7 7.87 4.85 4.87
C VAL A 7 8.06 6.12 5.70
N CYS A 8 8.91 7.06 5.27
CA CYS A 8 9.17 8.30 6.00
C CYS A 8 8.17 9.42 5.65
N ILE A 9 6.88 9.11 5.79
CA ILE A 9 5.78 10.04 5.46
C ILE A 9 5.80 11.22 6.44
N ALA A 10 5.76 12.44 5.91
CA ALA A 10 5.78 13.66 6.71
C ALA A 10 4.69 13.63 7.80
N ARG A 11 5.10 13.94 9.05
CA ARG A 11 4.28 13.95 10.29
C ARG A 11 3.82 12.59 10.82
N ARG A 12 3.91 11.50 10.05
CA ARG A 12 3.51 10.14 10.46
C ARG A 12 4.40 9.08 9.79
N PRO A 13 5.70 9.03 10.12
CA PRO A 13 6.57 7.99 9.59
C PRO A 13 6.16 6.61 10.12
N ARG A 14 6.36 5.58 9.31
CA ARG A 14 6.10 4.18 9.66
C ARG A 14 7.37 3.52 10.21
N CYS A 15 7.84 3.99 11.37
CA CYS A 15 9.12 3.58 11.95
C CYS A 15 9.23 2.06 12.18
N GLU A 16 8.12 1.37 12.49
CA GLU A 16 8.13 -0.11 12.66
C GLU A 16 8.36 -0.89 11.36
N GLN A 17 8.21 -0.25 10.20
CA GLN A 17 8.45 -0.84 8.88
C GLN A 17 9.71 -0.25 8.23
N CYS A 18 10.47 0.57 8.96
CA CYS A 18 11.64 1.25 8.47
C CYS A 18 12.89 0.44 8.76
N VAL A 19 13.58 -0.05 7.72
CA VAL A 19 14.86 -0.76 7.86
C VAL A 19 16.00 0.11 8.41
N LEU A 20 15.82 1.43 8.43
CA LEU A 20 16.80 2.39 8.96
C LEU A 20 16.51 2.75 10.43
N VAL A 21 15.53 2.10 11.08
CA VAL A 21 15.09 2.47 12.44
C VAL A 21 16.25 2.47 13.43
N ASP A 22 17.16 1.49 13.34
CA ASP A 22 18.28 1.34 14.26
C ASP A 22 19.38 2.40 14.08
N VAL A 23 19.44 3.04 12.91
CA VAL A 23 20.43 4.07 12.57
C VAL A 23 19.82 5.47 12.43
N CYS A 24 18.49 5.60 12.49
CA CYS A 24 17.80 6.85 12.25
C CYS A 24 17.74 7.67 13.54
N PRO A 25 18.40 8.85 13.61
CA PRO A 25 18.38 9.68 14.82
C PRO A 25 16.98 10.23 15.12
N SER A 26 16.11 10.31 14.11
CA SER A 26 14.72 10.77 14.28
C SER A 26 13.76 9.66 14.73
N ALA A 27 14.11 8.38 14.59
CA ALA A 27 13.24 7.26 14.98
C ALA A 27 12.72 7.33 16.43
N PRO A 28 13.55 7.59 17.46
CA PRO A 28 13.06 7.69 18.84
C PRO A 28 12.03 8.81 19.05
N LEU A 29 12.06 9.87 18.25
CA LEU A 29 11.07 10.96 18.31
C LEU A 29 9.67 10.51 17.88
N PHE A 30 9.57 9.46 17.06
CA PHE A 30 8.32 8.99 16.47
C PHE A 30 7.84 7.64 17.03
N LEU A 31 8.72 6.79 17.57
CA LEU A 31 8.34 5.47 18.11
C LEU A 31 7.29 5.54 19.24
N GLY A 32 7.28 6.61 20.06
CA GLY A 32 6.28 6.83 21.11
C GLY A 32 4.96 7.46 20.63
N ALA A 33 4.97 8.19 19.52
CA ALA A 33 3.79 8.89 18.98
C ALA A 33 3.02 8.06 17.93
N SER A 34 3.64 7.00 17.40
CA SER A 34 3.15 6.28 16.21
C SER A 34 2.07 5.23 16.47
N SER A 35 1.95 4.71 17.70
CA SER A 35 0.91 3.71 18.02
C SER A 35 -0.49 4.31 18.20
N ALA A 36 -0.60 5.56 18.64
CA ALA A 36 -1.89 6.18 19.00
C ALA A 36 -2.84 6.41 17.81
N LYS A 37 -2.37 6.29 16.55
CA LYS A 37 -3.20 6.50 15.35
C LYS A 37 -3.38 5.28 14.45
N ARG A 38 -2.77 4.13 14.77
CA ARG A 38 -2.85 2.91 13.95
C ARG A 38 -4.12 2.11 14.18
N ALA A 39 -4.81 2.30 15.29
CA ALA A 39 -6.14 1.71 15.53
C ALA A 39 -7.24 2.20 14.56
N ALA A 40 -7.01 3.27 13.78
CA ALA A 40 -8.05 3.90 12.96
C ALA A 40 -7.91 3.72 11.43
N LYS A 41 -6.87 3.04 10.92
CA LYS A 41 -6.73 2.79 9.48
C LYS A 41 -6.12 1.44 9.18
N GLU A 42 -6.89 0.39 9.45
CA GLU A 42 -6.80 -0.82 8.67
C GLU A 42 -7.62 -0.62 7.39
N PRO A 43 -7.05 -0.59 6.18
CA PRO A 43 -7.81 -0.96 5.00
C PRO A 43 -7.81 -2.49 4.93
N PRO A 44 -8.91 -3.17 5.28
CA PRO A 44 -8.98 -4.61 5.08
C PRO A 44 -8.86 -4.89 3.57
N ALA A 45 -7.76 -5.55 3.21
CA ALA A 45 -7.63 -6.55 2.15
C ALA A 45 -8.75 -6.62 1.08
N LYS A 46 -8.96 -5.58 0.27
CA LYS A 46 -9.89 -5.64 -0.88
C LYS A 46 -9.27 -5.30 -2.24
N GLN A 47 -7.95 -5.43 -2.38
CA GLN A 47 -7.28 -5.21 -3.65
C GLN A 47 -6.73 -6.53 -4.20
N ARG A 48 -7.61 -7.34 -4.78
CA ARG A 48 -7.33 -8.17 -5.96
C ARG A 48 -8.56 -8.98 -6.38
N ALA A 49 -9.23 -8.53 -7.43
CA ALA A 49 -9.88 -9.39 -8.40
C ALA A 49 -9.46 -8.92 -9.80
N PRO A 50 -9.00 -9.83 -10.69
CA PRO A 50 -8.37 -9.46 -11.95
C PRO A 50 -9.41 -8.96 -12.96
N ARG A 51 -9.09 -7.84 -13.63
CA ARG A 51 -9.76 -7.44 -14.86
C ARG A 51 -9.31 -8.35 -16.00
N ARG A 52 -9.95 -9.50 -16.23
CA ARG A 52 -9.96 -10.19 -17.55
C ARG A 52 -11.18 -11.12 -17.67
N ALA A 53 -12.14 -10.70 -18.49
CA ALA A 53 -13.02 -11.57 -19.27
C ALA A 53 -12.98 -11.04 -20.70
N GLU A 54 -11.84 -11.28 -21.35
CA GLU A 54 -11.70 -11.29 -22.81
C GLU A 54 -11.91 -12.75 -23.19
N GLY A 55 -12.93 -13.06 -23.99
CA GLY A 55 -13.18 -14.41 -24.46
C GLY A 55 -14.61 -14.70 -24.91
N ASP A 56 -14.81 -14.64 -26.23
CA ASP A 56 -15.69 -15.53 -27.00
C ASP A 56 -17.22 -15.25 -27.04
N THR A 57 -17.65 -14.46 -28.01
CA THR A 57 -18.67 -14.99 -28.94
C THR A 57 -18.29 -14.54 -30.34
N ALA A 58 -17.57 -15.44 -31.01
CA ALA A 58 -17.32 -15.38 -32.43
C ALA A 58 -18.66 -15.24 -33.18
N ALA A 59 -18.73 -14.23 -34.04
CA ALA A 59 -19.69 -14.21 -35.13
C ALA A 59 -19.41 -15.38 -36.09
N PRO A 60 -20.46 -16.08 -36.56
CA PRO A 60 -20.43 -16.60 -37.90
C PRO A 60 -21.42 -15.85 -38.80
N LYS A 61 -20.84 -15.02 -39.67
CA LYS A 61 -21.03 -14.97 -41.13
C LYS A 61 -22.47 -15.12 -41.66
N ARG A 62 -22.94 -14.00 -42.24
CA ARG A 62 -24.03 -13.82 -43.24
C ARG A 62 -24.54 -15.11 -43.91
N ALA A 63 -25.86 -15.29 -43.92
CA ALA A 63 -26.57 -16.11 -44.90
C ALA A 63 -27.90 -15.43 -45.30
N ARG A 64 -27.92 -14.97 -46.55
CA ARG A 64 -29.04 -14.55 -47.41
C ARG A 64 -29.68 -13.17 -47.24
#